data_AF-A0AAV4QVR0-F1
#
_entry.id   AF-A0AAV4QVR0-F1
#
_cell.length_a   1.000
_cell.length_b   1.000
_cell.length_c   1.000
_cell.angle_alpha   90.00
_cell.angle_beta   90.00
_cell.angle_gamma   90.00
#
_symmetry.space_group_name_H-M   'P 1'
#
loop_
_entity.id
_entity.type
_entity.pdbx_description
1 polymer ?
#
loop_
_entity_poly.entity_id
_entity_poly.type
_entity_poly.pdbx_seq_one_letter_code
_entity_poly.pdbx_strand_id
1 'polypeptide(L)'
;MRKFENGIVNLDISTESGTHWVCYYNDPQSDFVEYFDPFGEYKIKGISFSKPSIETYLKSSGKKIIYNTGFLQKFDSVKCGYFCMKYITERNKGNSPARVIYSFTQYPSDHNENSVLNK
;
A
#
# COMPACT_ATOMS: atom_id res chain seq x y z
N MET A 1 2.25 3.19 16.96
CA MET A 1 2.95 2.25 16.06
C MET A 1 4.30 1.84 16.66
N ARG A 2 4.76 0.59 16.49
CA ARG A 2 6.09 0.12 16.90
C ARG A 2 7.19 0.61 15.95
N LYS A 3 8.44 0.64 16.41
CA LYS A 3 9.59 1.15 15.64
C LYS A 3 9.82 0.42 14.31
N PHE A 4 9.68 -0.92 14.32
CA PHE A 4 9.69 -1.75 13.12
C PHE A 4 8.37 -2.49 13.05
N GLU A 5 7.55 -2.14 12.07
CA GLU A 5 6.18 -2.64 11.93
C GLU A 5 5.76 -2.55 10.47
N ASN A 6 5.08 -3.58 9.97
CA ASN A 6 4.35 -3.53 8.71
C ASN A 6 3.05 -4.30 8.87
N GLY A 7 2.06 -3.97 8.05
CA GLY A 7 0.75 -4.59 8.15
C GLY A 7 -0.12 -4.31 6.95
N ILE A 8 -1.09 -5.20 6.75
CA ILE A 8 -2.15 -5.07 5.74
C ILE A 8 -3.44 -4.71 6.48
N VAL A 9 -4.13 -3.69 6.00
CA VAL A 9 -5.29 -3.09 6.64
C VAL A 9 -6.45 -3.09 5.66
N ASN A 10 -7.61 -3.55 6.11
CA ASN A 10 -8.85 -3.38 5.36
C ASN A 10 -9.34 -1.93 5.57
N LEU A 11 -9.77 -1.26 4.51
CA LEU A 11 -10.37 0.06 4.62
C LEU A 11 -11.83 0.01 5.09
N ASP A 12 -12.44 -1.16 5.22
CA ASP A 12 -13.77 -1.29 5.81
C ASP A 12 -13.74 -1.40 7.35
N ILE A 13 -14.90 -1.26 7.99
CA ILE A 13 -15.03 -1.56 9.41
C ILE A 13 -14.99 -3.08 9.64
N SER A 14 -14.50 -3.51 10.80
CA SER A 14 -14.21 -4.93 11.08
C SER A 14 -15.45 -5.85 11.13
N THR A 15 -16.65 -5.28 11.17
CA THR A 15 -17.92 -6.02 11.17
C THR A 15 -18.45 -6.30 9.77
N GLU A 16 -17.85 -5.70 8.74
CA GLU A 16 -18.29 -5.83 7.36
C GLU A 16 -17.41 -6.81 6.57
N SER A 17 -17.87 -7.17 5.38
CA SER A 17 -17.19 -8.14 4.49
C SER A 17 -15.80 -7.70 3.99
N GLY A 18 -15.46 -6.42 4.13
CA GLY A 18 -14.21 -5.85 3.63
C GLY A 18 -14.33 -5.34 2.20
N THR A 19 -13.69 -4.19 1.91
CA THR A 19 -13.85 -3.50 0.61
C THR A 19 -12.54 -3.35 -0.15
N HIS A 20 -11.47 -2.96 0.53
CA HIS A 20 -10.18 -2.69 -0.09
C HIS A 20 -9.04 -2.94 0.89
N TRP A 21 -7.96 -3.55 0.42
CA TRP A 21 -6.79 -3.84 1.23
C TRP A 21 -5.64 -2.92 0.84
N VAL A 22 -5.08 -2.25 1.83
CA VAL A 22 -3.89 -1.40 1.72
C VAL A 22 -2.82 -1.90 2.68
N CYS A 23 -1.58 -1.47 2.54
CA CYS A 23 -0.55 -1.80 3.52
C CYS A 23 0.31 -0.62 3.91
N TYR A 24 1.01 -0.77 5.02
CA TYR A 24 2.00 0.18 5.48
C TYR A 24 3.31 -0.51 5.85
N TYR A 25 4.38 0.28 5.82
CA TYR A 25 5.71 -0.17 6.22
C TYR A 25 6.41 0.93 7.02
N ASN A 26 6.76 0.63 8.26
CA ASN A 26 7.52 1.51 9.15
C ASN A 26 8.88 0.88 9.44
N ASP A 27 9.91 1.46 8.83
CA ASP A 27 11.30 1.08 9.00
C ASP A 27 11.98 2.04 9.97
N PRO A 28 12.58 1.59 11.09
CA PRO A 28 13.26 2.48 12.03
C PRO A 28 14.45 3.25 11.42
N GLN A 29 15.00 2.80 10.28
CA GLN A 29 16.08 3.46 9.55
C GLN A 29 15.59 4.54 8.57
N SER A 30 14.27 4.67 8.38
CA SER A 30 13.65 5.66 7.51
C SER A 30 13.04 6.81 8.30
N ASP A 31 13.17 8.03 7.76
CA ASP A 31 12.52 9.25 8.26
C ASP A 31 11.04 9.36 7.86
N PHE A 32 10.53 8.37 7.11
CA PHE A 32 9.15 8.29 6.68
C PHE A 32 8.50 6.95 7.02
N VAL A 33 7.17 6.95 7.07
CA VAL A 33 6.33 5.75 7.06
C VAL A 33 5.67 5.63 5.69
N GLU A 34 5.66 4.43 5.15
CA GLU A 34 5.14 4.13 3.83
C GLU A 34 3.66 3.75 3.96
N TYR A 35 2.79 4.37 3.17
CA TYR A 35 1.43 3.91 2.90
C TYR A 35 1.36 3.49 1.43
N PHE A 36 1.02 2.24 1.20
CA PHE A 36 0.89 1.67 -0.13
C PHE A 36 -0.56 1.26 -0.37
N ASP A 37 -1.11 1.81 -1.45
CA ASP A 37 -2.42 1.47 -1.98
C ASP A 37 -2.23 0.97 -3.42
N PRO A 38 -2.70 -0.22 -3.79
CA PRO A 38 -2.63 -0.69 -5.18
C PRO A 38 -3.34 0.23 -6.19
N PHE A 39 -4.28 1.05 -5.73
CA PHE A 39 -4.91 2.10 -6.52
C PHE A 39 -4.13 3.44 -6.49
N GLY A 40 -3.04 3.51 -5.73
CA GLY A 40 -2.24 4.71 -5.54
C GLY A 40 -2.93 5.77 -4.70
N GLU A 41 -2.36 6.96 -4.71
CA GLU A 41 -3.02 8.19 -4.24
C GLU A 41 -4.15 8.54 -5.22
N TYR A 42 -5.15 7.67 -5.31
CA TYR A 42 -6.27 7.80 -6.22
C TYR A 42 -7.15 8.97 -5.74
N LYS A 43 -6.78 10.18 -6.14
CA LYS A 43 -7.63 11.37 -5.98
C LYS A 43 -8.60 11.41 -7.14
N ILE A 44 -9.71 10.66 -7.09
CA ILE A 44 -10.86 11.06 -7.92
C ILE A 44 -11.32 12.40 -7.39
N LYS A 45 -11.18 13.46 -8.20
CA LYS A 45 -11.85 14.75 -7.97
C LYS A 45 -11.60 15.35 -6.58
N GLY A 46 -10.37 15.21 -6.05
CA GLY A 46 -10.00 15.79 -4.76
C GLY A 46 -10.41 14.99 -3.52
N ILE A 47 -10.98 13.79 -3.69
CA ILE A 47 -11.29 12.87 -2.58
C ILE A 47 -10.12 11.91 -2.40
N SER A 48 -9.44 11.97 -1.26
CA SER A 48 -8.51 10.93 -0.85
C SER A 48 -9.31 9.74 -0.29
N PHE A 49 -9.06 8.54 -0.81
CA PHE A 49 -9.62 7.31 -0.23
C PHE A 49 -8.82 6.83 0.99
N SER A 50 -7.73 7.51 1.37
CA SER A 50 -7.08 7.25 2.66
C SER A 50 -8.08 7.55 3.78
N LYS A 51 -8.50 6.50 4.50
CA LYS A 51 -9.40 6.71 5.63
C LYS A 51 -8.67 7.48 6.73
N PRO A 52 -9.30 8.50 7.36
CA PRO A 52 -8.66 9.28 8.42
C PRO A 52 -8.08 8.44 9.57
N SER A 53 -8.67 7.27 9.84
CA SER A 53 -8.24 6.34 10.88
C SER A 53 -6.82 5.77 10.64
N ILE A 54 -6.51 5.29 9.43
CA ILE A 54 -5.18 4.74 9.15
C ILE A 54 -4.14 5.85 9.16
N GLU A 55 -4.41 7.01 8.57
CA GLU A 55 -3.47 8.14 8.61
C GLU A 55 -3.17 8.59 10.05
N THR A 56 -4.18 8.61 10.92
CA THR A 56 -4.01 8.93 12.33
C THR A 56 -3.10 7.90 13.01
N TYR A 57 -3.29 6.62 12.71
CA TYR A 57 -2.40 5.56 13.20
C TYR A 57 -0.97 5.73 12.69
N LEU A 58 -0.77 6.00 11.39
CA LEU A 58 0.56 6.21 10.80
C LEU A 58 1.26 7.45 11.38
N LYS A 59 0.54 8.55 11.62
CA LYS A 59 1.06 9.76 12.27
C LYS A 59 1.58 9.49 13.69
N SER A 60 1.08 8.46 14.38
CA SER A 60 1.61 8.05 15.69
C SER A 60 3.06 7.56 15.66
N SER A 61 3.63 7.33 14.47
CA SER A 61 5.06 7.04 14.30
C SER A 61 5.96 8.27 14.53
N GLY A 62 5.42 9.48 14.44
CA GLY A 62 6.19 10.73 14.45
C GLY A 62 6.92 11.04 13.14
N LYS A 63 6.68 10.25 12.08
CA LYS A 63 7.34 10.38 10.76
C LYS A 63 6.44 11.00 9.71
N LYS A 64 7.03 11.50 8.62
CA LYS A 64 6.28 11.89 7.41
C LYS A 64 5.65 10.65 6.77
N ILE A 65 4.40 10.75 6.33
CA ILE A 65 3.77 9.69 5.53
C ILE A 65 4.11 9.92 4.05
N ILE A 66 4.53 8.86 3.36
CA ILE A 66 4.66 8.85 1.89
C ILE A 66 3.68 7.86 1.27
N TYR A 67 3.25 8.17 0.05
CA TYR A 67 2.24 7.42 -0.69
C TYR A 67 2.80 7.06 -2.07
N ASN A 68 2.37 5.92 -2.64
CA ASN A 68 2.59 5.67 -4.06
C ASN A 68 1.54 6.44 -4.89
N THR A 69 1.93 6.97 -6.04
CA THR A 69 1.03 7.75 -6.91
C THR A 69 0.43 6.93 -8.05
N GLY A 70 1.09 5.85 -8.47
CA GLY A 70 0.64 5.02 -9.59
C GLY A 70 -0.63 4.22 -9.28
N PHE A 71 -1.57 4.20 -10.23
CA PHE A 71 -2.74 3.31 -10.24
C PHE A 71 -2.30 1.95 -10.80
N LEU A 72 -1.98 0.98 -9.94
CA LEU A 72 -1.26 -0.24 -10.34
C LEU A 72 -2.18 -1.45 -10.61
N GLN A 73 -3.31 -1.53 -9.90
CA GLN A 73 -4.25 -2.65 -9.97
C GLN A 73 -5.44 -2.32 -10.87
N LYS A 74 -5.98 -3.33 -11.58
CA LYS A 74 -7.22 -3.19 -12.34
C LYS A 74 -8.41 -3.01 -11.38
N PHE A 75 -9.34 -2.13 -11.74
CA PHE A 75 -10.47 -1.77 -10.87
C PHE A 75 -11.37 -2.96 -10.50
N ASP A 76 -11.53 -3.92 -11.41
CA ASP A 76 -12.33 -5.14 -11.26
C ASP A 76 -11.54 -6.31 -10.64
N SER A 77 -10.26 -6.13 -10.35
CA SER A 77 -9.43 -7.16 -9.73
C SER A 77 -9.67 -7.24 -8.23
N VAL A 78 -9.71 -8.47 -7.71
CA VAL A 78 -9.80 -8.76 -6.27
C VAL A 78 -8.42 -8.90 -5.60
N LYS A 79 -7.34 -8.49 -6.28
CA LYS A 79 -5.96 -8.80 -5.87
C LYS A 79 -5.29 -7.77 -4.98
N CYS A 80 -5.97 -6.74 -4.48
CA CYS A 80 -5.36 -5.68 -3.65
C CYS A 80 -4.51 -6.23 -2.48
N GLY A 81 -4.97 -7.30 -1.82
CA GLY A 81 -4.18 -7.99 -0.79
C GLY A 81 -2.88 -8.62 -1.33
N TYR A 82 -2.87 -9.17 -2.54
CA TYR A 82 -1.66 -9.71 -3.19
C TYR A 82 -0.65 -8.62 -3.52
N PHE A 83 -1.11 -7.45 -4.01
CA PHE A 83 -0.25 -6.29 -4.20
C PHE A 83 0.40 -5.86 -2.87
N CYS A 84 -0.36 -5.82 -1.78
CA CYS A 84 0.15 -5.54 -0.44
C CYS A 84 1.20 -6.56 0.01
N MET A 85 0.92 -7.87 -0.14
CA MET A 85 1.85 -8.94 0.20
C MET A 85 3.15 -8.83 -0.61
N LYS A 86 3.05 -8.57 -1.92
CA LYS A 86 4.21 -8.37 -2.80
C LYS A 86 5.04 -7.17 -2.34
N TYR A 87 4.39 -6.04 -2.02
CA TYR A 87 5.07 -4.84 -1.55
C TYR A 87 5.87 -5.10 -0.27
N ILE A 88 5.20 -5.61 0.78
CA ILE A 88 5.85 -5.93 2.07
C ILE A 88 6.97 -6.95 1.88
N THR A 89 6.76 -7.99 1.07
CA THR A 89 7.77 -9.03 0.81
C THR A 89 9.02 -8.45 0.17
N GLU A 90 8.88 -7.58 -0.82
CA GLU A 90 10.03 -6.94 -1.45
C GLU A 90 10.71 -5.93 -0.52
N ARG A 91 9.95 -5.19 0.30
CA ARG A 91 10.53 -4.31 1.34
C ARG A 91 11.34 -5.10 2.36
N ASN A 92 10.84 -6.26 2.80
CA ASN A 92 11.55 -7.15 3.73
C ASN A 92 12.84 -7.75 3.13
N LYS A 93 12.98 -7.80 1.80
CA LYS A 93 14.24 -8.16 1.12
C LYS A 93 15.25 -6.99 1.07
N GLY A 94 14.91 -5.83 1.61
CA GLY A 94 15.74 -4.62 1.59
C GLY A 94 15.58 -3.76 0.32
N ASN A 95 14.64 -4.09 -0.58
CA ASN A 95 14.40 -3.25 -1.76
C ASN A 95 13.76 -1.93 -1.34
N SER A 96 14.22 -0.80 -1.88
CA SER A 96 13.65 0.51 -1.57
C SER A 96 12.19 0.63 -2.06
N PRO A 97 11.36 1.49 -1.44
CA PRO A 97 9.97 1.72 -1.86
C PRO A 97 9.84 2.03 -3.35
N ALA A 98 10.70 2.92 -3.85
CA ALA A 98 10.74 3.29 -5.25
C ALA A 98 11.04 2.09 -6.15
N ARG A 99 12.03 1.24 -5.80
CA ARG A 99 12.36 0.05 -6.60
C ARG A 99 11.16 -0.91 -6.68
N VAL A 100 10.43 -1.10 -5.59
CA VAL A 100 9.24 -1.95 -5.56
C VAL A 100 8.13 -1.35 -6.44
N ILE A 101 7.82 -0.07 -6.28
CA ILE A 101 6.76 0.61 -7.05
C ILE A 101 7.09 0.61 -8.55
N TYR A 102 8.33 0.94 -8.93
CA TYR A 102 8.77 0.99 -10.32
C TYR A 102 9.03 -0.39 -10.94
N SER A 103 8.90 -1.48 -10.18
CA SER A 103 8.86 -2.84 -10.75
C SER A 103 7.53 -3.15 -11.45
N PHE A 104 6.50 -2.35 -11.21
CA PHE A 104 5.20 -2.43 -11.88
C PHE A 104 5.10 -1.46 -13.06
N THR A 105 4.18 -1.74 -13.99
CA THR A 105 3.69 -0.69 -14.90
C THR A 105 2.94 0.35 -14.09
N GLN A 106 3.15 1.64 -14.37
CA GLN A 106 2.52 2.75 -13.62
C GLN A 106 1.07 3.04 -14.08
N TYR A 107 0.38 1.99 -14.54
CA TYR A 107 -1.02 1.94 -14.93
C TYR A 107 -1.51 0.49 -14.76
N PRO A 108 -2.82 0.24 -14.62
CA PRO A 108 -3.35 -1.10 -14.45
C PRO A 108 -3.09 -1.98 -15.67
N SER A 109 -2.49 -3.15 -15.46
CA SER A 109 -2.11 -4.05 -16.55
C SER A 109 -2.17 -5.51 -16.15
N ASP A 110 -2.34 -6.41 -17.14
CA ASP A 110 -2.23 -7.85 -16.90
C ASP A 110 -0.83 -8.25 -16.40
N HIS A 111 0.20 -7.49 -16.77
CA HIS A 111 1.53 -7.70 -16.24
C HIS A 111 1.56 -7.54 -14.71
N ASN A 112 1.01 -6.44 -14.19
CA ASN A 112 0.92 -6.19 -12.75
C ASN A 112 0.06 -7.25 -12.04
N GLU A 113 -1.09 -7.56 -12.61
CA GLU A 113 -2.04 -8.54 -12.09
C GLU A 113 -1.46 -9.95 -11.97
N ASN A 114 -0.47 -10.29 -12.79
CA ASN A 114 0.23 -11.57 -12.77
C ASN A 114 1.50 -11.52 -11.91
N SER A 115 2.20 -10.39 -11.82
CA SER A 115 3.47 -10.26 -11.08
C SER A 115 3.31 -10.31 -9.56
N VAL A 116 2.10 -10.08 -9.05
CA VAL A 116 1.75 -10.18 -7.63
C VAL A 116 1.37 -11.58 -7.19
N LEU A 117 1.13 -12.49 -8.12
CA LEU A 117 0.86 -13.89 -7.83
C LEU A 117 2.22 -14.58 -7.62
N ASN A 118 2.50 -15.00 -6.39
CA ASN A 118 3.68 -15.83 -6.11
C ASN A 118 3.55 -17.14 -6.90
N LYS A 119 4.41 -17.31 -7.90
CA LYS A 119 4.67 -18.59 -8.57
C LYS A 119 6.00 -19.13 -8.07
#